data_AF-A0A9C8AMX8-F1
#
_entry.id   AF-A0A9C8AMX8-F1
#
_cell.length_a   1.000
_cell.length_b   1.000
_cell.length_c   1.000
_cell.angle_alpha   90.00
_cell.angle_beta   90.00
_cell.angle_gamma   90.00
#
_symmetry.space_group_name_H-M   'P 1'
#
loop_
_entity.id
_entity.type
_entity.pdbx_description
1 polymer ?
#
loop_
_entity_poly.entity_id
_entity_poly.type
_entity_poly.pdbx_seq_one_letter_code
_entity_poly.pdbx_strand_id
1 'polypeptide(L)'
;MLLKQLSEAIGVSGCEDEVRRIIRENVEPYVDEISVDSLGNLITYKKGEGQSPLKVMLSAHMDEVGFMITYIDEKGYLHFRPVGGIDERILLGKRV
;
A
#
# COMPACT_ATOMS: atom_id res chain seq x y z
N MET A 1 7.45 8.55 -13.88
CA MET A 1 7.04 9.54 -12.86
C MET A 1 6.57 8.77 -11.65
N LEU A 2 7.10 9.08 -10.46
CA LEU A 2 6.83 8.31 -9.23
C LEU A 2 5.34 8.19 -8.91
N LEU A 3 4.59 9.28 -9.03
CA LEU A 3 3.14 9.26 -8.77
C LEU A 3 2.41 8.24 -9.64
N LYS A 4 2.75 8.15 -10.93
CA LYS A 4 2.16 7.15 -11.83
C LYS A 4 2.51 5.72 -11.38
N GLN A 5 3.75 5.48 -10.98
CA GLN A 5 4.18 4.16 -10.51
C GLN A 5 3.45 3.72 -9.25
N LEU A 6 3.25 4.63 -8.29
CA LEU A 6 2.51 4.34 -7.06
C LEU A 6 1.02 4.15 -7.33
N SER A 7 0.41 4.94 -8.23
CA SER A 7 -1.02 4.83 -8.56
C SER A 7 -1.37 3.63 -9.44
N GLU A 8 -0.41 3.03 -10.14
CA GLU A 8 -0.61 1.84 -10.98
C GLU A 8 -0.16 0.55 -10.30
N ALA A 9 0.50 0.64 -9.14
CA ALA A 9 0.89 -0.52 -8.34
C ALA A 9 -0.32 -1.13 -7.65
N ILE A 10 -0.35 -2.46 -7.55
CA ILE A 10 -1.41 -3.19 -6.86
C ILE A 10 -1.03 -3.31 -5.38
N GLY A 11 -1.89 -2.81 -4.50
CA GLY A 11 -1.63 -2.75 -3.06
C GLY A 11 -2.87 -2.91 -2.20
N VAL A 12 -3.77 -3.84 -2.53
CA VAL A 12 -4.97 -4.07 -1.69
C VAL A 12 -4.54 -4.38 -0.25
N SER A 13 -5.28 -3.87 0.74
CA SER A 13 -4.99 -4.07 2.16
C SER A 13 -4.65 -5.53 2.50
N GLY A 14 -3.44 -5.76 3.03
CA GLY A 14 -2.82 -7.06 3.29
C GLY A 14 -1.93 -7.62 2.17
N CYS A 15 -1.78 -6.93 1.04
CA CYS A 15 -1.00 -7.34 -0.14
C CYS A 15 -0.18 -6.17 -0.73
N GLU A 16 0.48 -5.37 0.12
CA GLU A 16 1.13 -4.11 -0.24
C GLU A 16 2.58 -4.25 -0.74
N ASP A 17 3.03 -5.47 -1.07
CA ASP A 17 4.43 -5.76 -1.41
C ASP A 17 4.97 -4.92 -2.58
N GLU A 18 4.16 -4.72 -3.63
CA GLU A 18 4.54 -3.94 -4.80
C GLU A 18 4.72 -2.45 -4.45
N VAL A 19 3.74 -1.87 -3.77
CA VAL A 19 3.78 -0.46 -3.31
C VAL A 19 4.97 -0.26 -2.39
N ARG A 20 5.19 -1.16 -1.43
CA ARG A 20 6.32 -1.12 -0.50
C ARG A 20 7.66 -1.14 -1.22
N ARG A 21 7.82 -1.99 -2.24
CA ARG A 21 9.03 -2.08 -3.05
C ARG A 21 9.32 -0.75 -3.75
N ILE A 22 8.32 -0.16 -4.40
CA ILE A 22 8.46 1.13 -5.09
C ILE A 22 8.86 2.24 -4.11
N ILE A 23 8.20 2.33 -2.95
CA ILE A 23 8.53 3.34 -1.94
C ILE A 23 9.97 3.13 -1.43
N ARG A 24 10.35 1.89 -1.11
CA ARG A 24 11.69 1.55 -0.61
C ARG A 24 12.78 2.01 -1.59
N GLU A 25 12.68 1.63 -2.86
CA GLU A 25 13.65 1.99 -3.90
C GLU A 25 13.80 3.52 -4.04
N ASN A 26 12.71 4.28 -3.83
CA ASN A 26 12.72 5.73 -3.98
C ASN A 26 13.18 6.47 -2.71
N VAL A 27 12.98 5.89 -1.51
CA VAL A 27 13.30 6.56 -0.24
C VAL A 27 14.71 6.23 0.27
N GLU A 28 15.27 5.08 -0.13
CA GLU A 28 16.55 4.56 0.36
C GLU A 28 17.73 5.54 0.27
N PRO A 29 17.88 6.37 -0.79
CA PRO A 29 18.96 7.36 -0.85
C PRO A 29 18.87 8.49 0.18
N TYR A 30 17.72 8.67 0.84
CA TYR A 30 17.43 9.84 1.66
C TYR A 30 17.40 9.56 3.17
N VAL A 31 17.41 8.29 3.57
CA VAL A 31 17.19 7.83 4.95
C VAL A 31 18.40 7.05 5.47
N ASP A 32 18.56 7.00 6.78
CA ASP A 32 19.71 6.35 7.42
C ASP A 32 19.40 4.91 7.83
N GLU A 33 18.13 4.61 8.17
CA GLU A 33 17.68 3.26 8.49
C GLU A 33 16.34 2.96 7.80
N ILE A 34 16.17 1.69 7.42
CA ILE A 34 14.93 1.15 6.84
C ILE A 34 14.65 -0.19 7.51
N SER A 35 13.41 -0.37 7.95
CA SER A 35 12.92 -1.65 8.44
C SER A 35 11.51 -1.91 7.93
N VAL A 36 11.12 -3.18 7.97
CA VAL A 36 9.74 -3.62 7.69
C VAL A 36 9.28 -4.37 8.92
N ASP A 37 8.13 -3.98 9.48
CA ASP A 37 7.57 -4.67 10.64
C ASP A 37 6.88 -6.00 10.25
N SER A 38 6.40 -6.74 11.24
CA SER A 38 5.74 -8.04 11.00
C SER A 38 4.43 -7.94 10.22
N LEU A 39 3.83 -6.74 10.12
CA LEU A 39 2.61 -6.50 9.34
C LEU A 39 2.93 -6.00 7.92
N GLY A 40 4.19 -5.72 7.62
CA GLY A 40 4.62 -5.25 6.31
C GLY A 40 4.72 -3.73 6.18
N ASN A 41 4.60 -2.95 7.26
CA ASN A 41 4.77 -1.49 7.20
C ASN A 41 6.23 -1.13 6.93
N LEU A 42 6.48 -0.22 5.99
CA LEU A 42 7.81 0.33 5.73
C LEU A 42 8.10 1.48 6.71
N ILE A 43 9.06 1.26 7.60
CA ILE A 43 9.50 2.26 8.57
C ILE A 43 10.85 2.79 8.13
N THR A 44 10.92 4.09 7.87
CA THR A 44 12.16 4.76 7.46
C THR A 44 12.55 5.80 8.48
N TYR A 45 13.83 5.89 8.81
CA TYR A 45 14.35 6.83 9.79
C TYR A 45 15.45 7.70 9.20
N LYS A 46 15.32 9.01 9.38
CA LYS A 46 16.35 10.00 9.09
C LYS A 46 16.75 10.68 10.40
N LYS A 47 18.03 10.62 10.75
CA LYS A 47 18.58 11.23 11.96
C LYS A 47 18.54 12.75 11.80
N GLY A 48 17.89 13.41 12.76
CA GLY A 48 17.85 14.87 12.80
C GLY A 48 19.21 15.47 13.12
N GLU A 49 19.47 16.65 12.56
CA GLU A 49 20.67 17.45 12.82
C GLU A 49 20.37 18.49 13.92
N GLY A 50 21.25 18.61 14.91
CA GLY A 50 21.09 19.55 16.03
C GLY A 50 21.46 18.95 17.38
N GLN A 51 21.61 19.80 18.41
CA GLN A 51 22.00 19.39 19.76
C GLN A 51 20.89 18.62 20.50
N SER A 52 19.62 18.87 20.15
CA SER A 52 18.45 18.18 20.72
C SER A 52 17.37 18.06 19.64
N PRO A 53 17.51 17.12 18.69
CA PRO A 53 16.59 17.01 17.57
C PRO A 53 15.21 16.51 18.05
N LEU A 54 14.15 17.20 17.63
CA LEU A 54 12.78 16.75 17.85
C LEU A 54 12.49 15.51 17.00
N LYS A 55 11.88 14.47 17.59
CA LYS A 55 11.40 13.30 16.85
C LYS A 55 10.05 13.63 16.22
N VAL A 56 9.99 13.63 14.89
CA VAL A 56 8.77 13.88 14.10
C VAL A 56 8.41 12.61 13.34
N MET A 57 7.11 12.28 13.28
CA MET A 57 6.59 11.18 12.48
C MET A 57 5.71 11.73 11.36
N LEU A 58 6.04 11.35 10.13
CA LEU A 58 5.18 11.51 8.96
C LEU A 58 4.67 10.12 8.60
N SER A 59 3.37 9.99 8.37
CA SER A 59 2.74 8.71 8.07
C SER A 59 1.76 8.86 6.92
N ALA A 60 1.78 7.87 6.04
CA ALA A 60 0.81 7.62 4.97
C ALA A 60 0.61 6.11 4.89
N HIS A 61 -0.54 5.67 4.39
CA HIS A 61 -0.84 4.25 4.23
C HIS A 61 -0.49 3.81 2.81
N MET A 62 -0.02 2.55 2.66
CA MET A 62 0.37 1.99 1.36
C MET A 62 -0.81 1.32 0.65
N ASP A 63 -1.84 0.98 1.40
CA ASP A 63 -2.93 0.16 0.91
C ASP A 63 -3.95 0.95 0.10
N GLU A 64 -4.61 0.24 -0.81
CA GLU A 64 -5.79 0.68 -1.51
C GLU A 64 -6.99 -0.21 -1.20
N VAL A 65 -8.18 0.32 -1.47
CA VAL A 65 -9.42 -0.47 -1.45
C VAL A 65 -9.43 -1.43 -2.63
N GLY A 66 -9.95 -2.63 -2.41
CA GLY A 66 -10.00 -3.65 -3.45
C GLY A 66 -11.01 -4.75 -3.17
N PHE A 67 -10.78 -5.92 -3.73
CA PHE A 67 -11.66 -7.07 -3.59
C PHE A 67 -10.88 -8.33 -3.30
N MET A 68 -11.51 -9.24 -2.54
CA MET A 68 -10.99 -10.57 -2.27
C MET A 68 -11.96 -11.60 -2.83
N ILE A 69 -11.46 -12.52 -3.65
CA ILE A 69 -12.24 -13.66 -4.15
C ILE A 69 -12.57 -14.57 -2.96
N THR A 70 -13.84 -14.90 -2.79
CA THR A 70 -14.33 -15.78 -1.72
C THR A 70 -14.87 -17.11 -2.21
N TYR A 71 -15.28 -17.19 -3.48
CA TYR A 71 -15.83 -18.41 -4.06
C TYR A 71 -15.75 -18.38 -5.59
N ILE A 72 -15.54 -19.55 -6.20
CA ILE A 72 -15.59 -19.75 -7.65
C ILE A 72 -16.73 -20.72 -7.91
N ASP A 73 -17.72 -20.31 -8.69
CA ASP A 73 -18.89 -21.14 -8.97
C ASP A 73 -18.64 -22.18 -10.09
N GLU A 74 -19.58 -23.09 -10.26
CA GLU A 74 -19.50 -24.16 -11.27
C GLU A 74 -19.49 -23.65 -12.72
N LYS A 75 -19.90 -22.39 -12.95
CA LYS A 75 -19.89 -21.73 -14.25
C LYS A 75 -18.62 -20.91 -14.48
N GLY A 76 -17.74 -20.83 -13.49
CA GLY A 76 -16.48 -20.08 -13.52
C GLY A 76 -16.60 -18.61 -13.13
N TYR A 77 -17.73 -18.17 -12.56
CA TYR A 77 -17.85 -16.81 -12.02
C TYR A 77 -17.14 -16.69 -10.68
N LEU A 78 -16.50 -15.53 -10.48
CA LEU A 78 -15.81 -15.18 -9.24
C LEU A 78 -16.76 -14.38 -8.34
N HIS A 79 -16.99 -14.88 -7.14
CA HIS A 79 -17.62 -14.13 -6.07
C HIS A 79 -16.55 -13.48 -5.23
N PHE A 80 -16.75 -12.21 -4.89
CA PHE A 80 -15.79 -11.43 -4.13
C PHE A 80 -16.46 -10.64 -3.01
N ARG A 81 -15.65 -10.22 -2.04
CA ARG A 81 -16.04 -9.27 -1.00
C ARG A 81 -15.14 -8.03 -1.07
N PRO A 82 -15.65 -6.84 -0.71
CA PRO A 82 -14.83 -5.65 -0.64
C PRO A 82 -13.80 -5.79 0.50
N VAL A 83 -12.59 -5.32 0.23
CA VAL A 83 -11.53 -5.08 1.21
C VAL A 83 -11.41 -3.56 1.34
N GLY A 84 -11.84 -3.03 2.48
CA GLY A 84 -12.04 -1.59 2.68
C GLY A 84 -13.45 -1.12 2.29
N GLY A 85 -13.66 0.20 2.32
CA GLY A 85 -14.97 0.82 2.08
C GLY A 85 -15.19 1.20 0.62
N ILE A 86 -16.04 0.45 -0.08
CA ILE A 86 -16.38 0.71 -1.49
C ILE A 86 -17.90 0.84 -1.65
N ASP A 87 -18.34 1.86 -2.37
CA ASP A 87 -19.76 2.06 -2.72
C ASP A 87 -20.18 1.10 -3.85
N GLU A 88 -21.10 0.19 -3.58
CA GLU A 88 -21.52 -0.83 -4.55
C GLU A 88 -22.12 -0.23 -5.84
N ARG A 89 -22.67 0.99 -5.77
CA ARG A 89 -23.31 1.67 -6.91
C ARG A 89 -22.33 2.01 -8.02
N ILE A 90 -21.03 2.13 -7.72
CA ILE A 90 -20.00 2.49 -8.71
C ILE A 90 -19.33 1.28 -9.36
N LEU A 91 -19.71 0.05 -8.98
CA LEU A 91 -19.01 -1.18 -9.39
C LEU A 91 -19.43 -1.72 -10.74
N LEU A 92 -20.68 -1.47 -11.15
CA LEU A 92 -21.23 -2.04 -12.38
C LEU A 92 -20.42 -1.58 -13.61
N GLY A 93 -19.90 -2.56 -14.36
CA GLY A 93 -19.12 -2.32 -15.58
C GLY A 93 -17.67 -1.85 -15.36
N LYS A 94 -17.17 -1.83 -14.11
CA LYS A 94 -15.76 -1.54 -13.84
C LYS A 94 -14.86 -2.69 -14.28
N ARG A 95 -13.72 -2.35 -14.86
CA ARG A 95 -12.63 -3.30 -15.10
C ARG A 95 -11.90 -3.50 -13.78
N VAL A 96 -11.63 -4.77 -13.47
CA VAL A 96 -10.77 -5.25 -12.39
C VAL A 96 -9.69 -6.15 -12.97
#